data_AF-A0A978U4M7-F1
#
_entry.id   AF-A0A978U4M7-F1
#
_cell.length_a   1.000
_cell.length_b   1.000
_cell.length_c   1.000
_cell.angle_alpha   90.00
_cell.angle_beta   90.00
_cell.angle_gamma   90.00
#
_symmetry.space_group_name_H-M   'P 1'
#
loop_
_entity.id
_entity.type
_entity.pdbx_description
1 polymer ?
#
loop_
_entity_poly.entity_id
_entity_poly.type
_entity_poly.pdbx_seq_one_letter_code
_entity_poly.pdbx_strand_id
1 'polypeptide(L)'
;MARRINRKCQHCATLTVEAAIALHGPTGDNCWNPGNANGWGYDCHRRRSHYRHRDDNNRTRRRLRRAEQAKQQAVLVSSTSTPPGLDSSADDLQHSTAQTKTLSLAALRAETAAPEAEPADANAPHAIPPGRTLHTVTLGDSEYVALDLPPVPLPYAAVLVLYRQHKDAPVHAIGAEIWQGKVKVLNIQPIHCMGMRGNEVTAYIQTMLAELHQHFKVSRFEDVIKELPVHDCPLVPCPLKAAASPTASVSVQPT
;
A
#
# COMPACT_ATOMS: atom_id res chain seq x y z
N MET A 1 -3.31 17.87 -7.38
CA MET A 1 -3.91 19.10 -7.93
C MET A 1 -5.30 18.80 -8.47
N ALA A 2 -6.28 19.72 -8.33
CA ALA A 2 -7.61 19.52 -8.88
C ALA A 2 -7.57 19.58 -10.42
N ARG A 3 -8.14 18.58 -11.10
CA ARG A 3 -8.21 18.58 -12.57
C ARG A 3 -9.05 19.78 -13.05
N ARG A 4 -8.57 20.49 -14.06
CA ARG A 4 -9.27 21.65 -14.67
C ARG A 4 -10.64 21.22 -15.19
N ILE A 5 -11.65 22.02 -14.92
CA ILE A 5 -13.05 21.77 -15.34
C ILE A 5 -13.17 22.03 -16.85
N ASN A 6 -13.71 21.07 -17.59
CA ASN A 6 -14.06 21.31 -19.00
C ASN A 6 -15.38 22.11 -19.06
N ARG A 7 -15.29 23.38 -19.47
CA ARG A 7 -16.44 24.29 -19.56
C ARG A 7 -17.49 23.84 -20.57
N LYS A 8 -17.09 23.21 -21.69
CA LYS A 8 -18.03 22.67 -22.68
C LYS A 8 -18.90 21.58 -22.07
N CYS A 9 -18.29 20.62 -21.36
CA CYS A 9 -19.05 19.55 -20.71
C CYS A 9 -19.93 20.06 -19.57
N GLN A 10 -19.49 21.10 -18.85
CA GLN A 10 -20.29 21.74 -17.80
C GLN A 10 -21.55 22.40 -18.39
N HIS A 11 -21.42 23.14 -19.49
CA HIS A 11 -22.57 23.75 -20.16
C HIS A 11 -23.47 22.70 -20.80
N CYS A 12 -22.88 21.71 -21.50
CA CYS A 12 -23.63 20.62 -22.08
C CYS A 12 -24.44 19.88 -21.00
N ALA A 13 -23.95 19.73 -19.78
CA ALA A 13 -24.69 19.10 -18.68
C ALA A 13 -25.99 19.81 -18.29
N THR A 14 -26.14 21.12 -18.53
CA THR A 14 -27.37 21.85 -18.18
C THR A 14 -28.46 21.74 -19.25
N LEU A 15 -28.12 21.32 -20.48
CA LEU A 15 -29.08 21.22 -21.59
C LEU A 15 -29.90 19.92 -21.53
N THR A 16 -31.04 19.88 -22.22
CA THR A 16 -31.74 18.61 -22.52
C THR A 16 -30.90 17.76 -23.47
N VAL A 17 -31.24 16.47 -23.63
CA VAL A 17 -30.49 15.58 -24.54
C VAL A 17 -30.62 16.05 -25.98
N GLU A 18 -31.84 16.39 -26.41
CA GLU A 18 -32.15 16.89 -27.75
C GLU A 18 -31.41 18.18 -28.07
N ALA A 19 -31.42 19.16 -27.15
CA ALA A 19 -30.71 20.43 -27.33
C ALA A 19 -29.18 20.23 -27.44
N ALA A 20 -28.61 19.27 -26.70
CA ALA A 20 -27.20 18.95 -26.85
C ALA A 20 -26.87 18.21 -28.15
N ILE A 21 -27.76 17.34 -28.64
CA ILE A 21 -27.59 16.70 -29.96
C ILE A 21 -27.66 17.76 -31.07
N ALA A 22 -28.62 18.69 -30.99
CA ALA A 22 -28.74 19.77 -31.97
C ALA A 22 -27.50 20.67 -32.01
N LEU A 23 -26.92 20.98 -30.83
CA LEU A 23 -25.77 21.89 -30.72
C LEU A 23 -24.41 21.22 -30.96
N HIS A 24 -24.25 19.96 -30.54
CA HIS A 24 -22.97 19.26 -30.50
C HIS A 24 -22.93 17.95 -31.30
N GLY A 25 -24.00 17.65 -32.04
CA GLY A 25 -24.09 16.52 -32.97
C GLY A 25 -23.25 16.72 -34.22
N PRO A 26 -23.54 15.98 -35.31
CA PRO A 26 -22.73 15.97 -36.53
C PRO A 26 -22.58 17.34 -37.21
N THR A 27 -23.57 18.21 -37.05
CA THR A 27 -23.59 19.57 -37.62
C THR A 27 -22.85 20.60 -36.77
N GLY A 28 -22.44 20.26 -35.54
CA GLY A 28 -21.75 21.15 -34.62
C GLY A 28 -20.32 20.68 -34.32
N ASP A 29 -19.95 20.70 -33.03
CA ASP A 29 -18.61 20.28 -32.55
C ASP A 29 -18.34 18.76 -32.67
N ASN A 30 -19.31 17.97 -33.15
CA ASN A 30 -19.23 16.51 -33.32
C ASN A 30 -18.80 15.74 -32.04
N CYS A 31 -18.97 16.38 -30.88
CA CYS A 31 -18.67 15.80 -29.57
C CYS A 31 -19.73 14.77 -29.18
N TRP A 32 -20.97 14.96 -29.66
CA TRP A 32 -22.08 14.03 -29.52
C TRP A 32 -22.21 13.14 -30.75
N ASN A 33 -21.22 12.28 -31.00
CA ASN A 33 -21.28 11.35 -32.12
C ASN A 33 -20.80 9.95 -31.73
N PRO A 34 -21.71 8.95 -31.66
CA PRO A 34 -21.35 7.58 -31.31
C PRO A 34 -20.35 6.97 -32.31
N GLY A 35 -20.39 7.39 -33.57
CA GLY A 35 -19.48 6.93 -34.62
C GLY A 35 -18.16 7.69 -34.71
N ASN A 36 -17.81 8.57 -33.76
CA ASN A 36 -16.53 9.26 -33.84
C ASN A 36 -15.37 8.27 -33.61
N ALA A 37 -14.29 8.41 -34.38
CA ALA A 37 -13.14 7.50 -34.34
C ALA A 37 -12.43 7.47 -32.97
N ASN A 38 -12.67 8.48 -32.13
CA ASN A 38 -12.08 8.61 -30.81
C ASN A 38 -12.93 7.94 -29.70
N GLY A 39 -14.14 7.43 -30.02
CA GLY A 39 -15.08 6.83 -29.08
C GLY A 39 -15.78 7.80 -28.10
N TRP A 40 -15.68 9.12 -28.29
CA TRP A 40 -16.14 10.09 -27.26
C TRP A 40 -17.66 10.28 -27.21
N GLY A 41 -18.41 9.92 -28.26
CA GLY A 41 -19.86 10.13 -28.28
C GLY A 41 -20.62 9.31 -27.24
N TYR A 42 -20.28 8.03 -27.08
CA TYR A 42 -20.86 7.16 -26.05
C TYR A 42 -20.54 7.63 -24.63
N ASP A 43 -19.37 8.24 -24.47
CA ASP A 43 -18.88 8.81 -23.22
C ASP A 43 -19.65 10.08 -22.79
N CYS A 44 -20.33 10.75 -23.73
CA CYS A 44 -20.93 12.06 -23.49
C CYS A 44 -22.11 11.99 -22.50
N HIS A 45 -22.91 10.92 -22.52
CA HIS A 45 -24.00 10.70 -21.57
C HIS A 45 -23.46 10.53 -20.13
N ARG A 46 -22.42 9.70 -19.97
CA ARG A 46 -21.75 9.48 -18.67
C ARG A 46 -21.11 10.77 -18.15
N ARG A 47 -20.42 11.52 -19.02
CA ARG A 47 -19.82 12.81 -18.67
C ARG A 47 -20.88 13.81 -18.24
N ARG A 48 -21.99 13.94 -18.96
CA ARG A 48 -23.10 14.82 -18.57
C ARG A 48 -23.64 14.51 -17.19
N SER A 49 -23.96 13.24 -16.92
CA SER A 49 -24.44 12.83 -15.60
C SER A 49 -23.41 13.17 -14.51
N HIS A 50 -22.12 12.93 -14.78
CA HIS A 50 -21.05 13.32 -13.86
C HIS A 50 -21.03 14.82 -13.57
N TYR A 51 -21.12 15.67 -14.61
CA TYR A 51 -21.10 17.12 -14.45
C TYR A 51 -22.37 17.67 -13.78
N ARG A 52 -23.56 17.10 -14.05
CA ARG A 52 -24.82 17.45 -13.38
C ARG A 52 -24.75 17.25 -11.87
N HIS A 53 -24.26 16.08 -11.45
CA HIS A 53 -24.20 15.72 -10.03
C HIS A 53 -22.87 16.09 -9.37
N ARG A 54 -21.99 16.81 -10.06
CA ARG A 54 -20.62 17.05 -9.58
C ARG A 54 -20.62 17.80 -8.26
N ASP A 55 -21.41 18.87 -8.17
CA ASP A 55 -21.43 19.72 -6.98
C ASP A 55 -22.07 19.01 -5.80
N ASP A 56 -23.12 18.23 -6.03
CA ASP A 56 -23.74 17.39 -4.99
C ASP A 56 -22.79 16.30 -4.52
N ASN A 57 -22.14 15.58 -5.43
CA ASN A 57 -21.12 14.59 -5.09
C ASN A 57 -19.93 15.22 -4.35
N ASN A 58 -19.55 16.45 -4.68
CA ASN A 58 -18.51 17.18 -3.94
C ASN A 58 -18.98 17.59 -2.55
N ARG A 59 -20.22 18.08 -2.42
CA ARG A 59 -20.84 18.42 -1.13
C ARG A 59 -20.91 17.19 -0.22
N THR A 60 -21.41 16.07 -0.73
CA THR A 60 -21.48 14.79 -0.03
C THR A 60 -20.10 14.32 0.40
N ARG A 61 -19.11 14.31 -0.50
CA ARG A 61 -17.74 13.93 -0.15
C ARG A 61 -17.11 14.85 0.91
N ARG A 62 -17.37 16.16 0.86
CA ARG A 62 -16.90 17.11 1.89
C ARG A 62 -17.56 16.82 3.23
N ARG A 63 -18.87 16.56 3.26
CA ARG A 63 -19.61 16.21 4.47
C ARG A 63 -19.06 14.92 5.10
N LEU A 64 -18.86 13.88 4.30
CA LEU A 64 -18.29 12.61 4.76
C LEU A 64 -16.88 12.78 5.34
N ARG A 65 -16.01 13.52 4.65
CA ARG A 65 -14.65 13.80 5.17
C ARG A 65 -14.66 14.58 6.49
N ARG A 66 -15.55 15.56 6.65
CA ARG A 66 -15.71 16.30 7.91
C ARG A 66 -16.20 15.39 9.04
N ALA A 67 -17.17 14.52 8.77
CA ALA A 67 -17.64 13.54 9.74
C ALA A 67 -16.54 12.56 10.14
N GLU A 68 -15.74 12.08 9.19
CA GLU A 68 -14.62 11.17 9.45
C GLU A 68 -13.52 11.85 10.29
N GLN A 69 -13.16 13.09 9.95
CA GLN A 69 -12.20 13.89 10.74
C GLN A 69 -12.71 14.14 12.17
N ALA A 70 -13.99 14.44 12.34
CA ALA A 70 -14.59 14.62 13.67
C ALA A 70 -14.55 13.33 14.49
N LYS A 71 -14.81 12.16 13.87
CA LYS A 71 -14.67 10.86 14.53
C LYS A 71 -13.23 10.58 14.96
N GLN A 72 -12.26 10.81 14.07
CA GLN A 72 -10.84 10.62 14.37
C GLN A 72 -10.37 11.55 15.49
N GLN A 73 -10.81 12.82 15.49
CA GLN A 73 -10.50 13.77 16.55
C GLN A 73 -11.12 13.37 17.89
N ALA A 74 -12.37 12.89 17.90
CA ALA A 74 -13.02 12.41 19.12
C ALA A 74 -12.27 11.22 19.74
N VAL A 75 -11.82 10.26 18.92
CA VAL A 75 -11.00 9.13 19.38
C VAL A 75 -9.68 9.62 20.00
N LEU A 76 -9.00 10.56 19.33
CA LEU A 76 -7.74 11.14 19.84
C LEU A 76 -7.93 11.87 21.18
N VAL A 77 -9.00 12.67 21.33
CA VAL A 77 -9.28 13.39 22.58
C VAL A 77 -9.57 12.41 23.73
N SER A 78 -10.40 11.38 23.49
CA SER A 78 -10.72 10.36 24.49
C SER A 78 -9.50 9.53 24.94
N SER A 79 -8.48 9.36 24.08
CA SER A 79 -7.24 8.67 24.47
C SER A 79 -6.29 9.50 25.33
N THR A 80 -6.48 10.83 25.43
CA THR A 80 -5.59 11.72 26.20
C THR A 80 -6.10 12.06 27.59
N SER A 81 -7.36 11.73 27.91
CA SER A 81 -7.93 11.93 29.24
C SER A 81 -7.83 10.67 30.09
N THR A 82 -6.59 10.23 30.41
CA THR A 82 -6.38 9.41 31.61
C THR A 82 -5.98 10.37 32.73
N PRO A 83 -6.84 10.64 33.73
CA PRO A 83 -6.44 11.45 34.87
C PRO A 83 -5.34 10.72 35.66
N PRO A 84 -4.28 11.41 36.10
CA PRO A 84 -3.31 10.82 36.99
C PRO A 84 -3.92 10.68 38.38
N GLY A 85 -4.00 9.44 38.87
CA GLY A 85 -4.23 9.13 40.28
C GLY A 85 -5.67 8.77 40.62
N LEU A 86 -5.90 7.47 40.81
CA LEU A 86 -6.54 6.87 41.99
C LEU A 86 -6.58 5.35 41.81
N ASP A 87 -5.49 4.74 42.28
CA ASP A 87 -5.40 3.44 42.91
C ASP A 87 -6.74 2.93 43.44
N SER A 88 -7.31 1.92 42.77
CA SER A 88 -8.18 0.91 43.37
C SER A 88 -8.32 -0.31 42.47
N SER A 89 -8.01 -1.42 43.11
CA SER A 89 -8.11 -2.84 42.77
C SER A 89 -9.39 -3.32 42.07
N ALA A 90 -9.18 -4.44 41.38
CA ALA A 90 -10.10 -5.57 41.19
C ALA A 90 -11.07 -5.59 39.99
N ASP A 91 -10.89 -6.66 39.22
CA ASP A 91 -11.88 -7.54 38.59
C ASP A 91 -13.06 -6.90 37.83
N ASP A 92 -13.08 -7.07 36.50
CA ASP A 92 -13.99 -8.06 35.95
C ASP A 92 -13.69 -8.40 34.48
N LEU A 93 -13.81 -9.69 34.19
CA LEU A 93 -13.85 -10.29 32.87
C LEU A 93 -15.15 -9.87 32.16
N GLN A 94 -15.09 -9.57 30.85
CA GLN A 94 -16.01 -10.22 29.91
C GLN A 94 -15.60 -10.04 28.44
N HIS A 95 -15.66 -11.18 27.75
CA HIS A 95 -15.29 -11.41 26.36
C HIS A 95 -16.32 -10.80 25.39
N SER A 96 -15.85 -10.28 24.26
CA SER A 96 -16.65 -10.15 23.05
C SER A 96 -15.83 -10.57 21.84
N THR A 97 -16.20 -11.74 21.33
CA THR A 97 -15.57 -12.47 20.22
C THR A 97 -15.98 -11.88 18.89
N ALA A 98 -15.13 -11.04 18.30
CA ALA A 98 -15.13 -10.84 16.86
C ALA A 98 -14.24 -11.94 16.24
N GLN A 99 -14.87 -12.81 15.44
CA GLN A 99 -14.19 -13.82 14.63
C GLN A 99 -13.28 -13.12 13.61
N THR A 100 -12.07 -12.79 14.04
CA THR A 100 -10.95 -12.53 13.16
C THR A 100 -10.54 -13.88 12.62
N LYS A 101 -10.60 -14.05 11.29
CA LYS A 101 -9.85 -15.10 10.61
C LYS A 101 -8.39 -14.83 10.93
N THR A 102 -7.88 -15.53 11.94
CA THR A 102 -6.46 -15.66 12.22
C THR A 102 -5.82 -16.31 11.00
N LEU A 103 -5.21 -15.48 10.15
CA LEU A 103 -4.11 -15.95 9.32
C LEU A 103 -2.99 -16.23 10.31
N SER A 104 -2.82 -17.51 10.62
CA SER A 104 -1.75 -17.94 11.51
C SER A 104 -0.41 -17.63 10.86
N LEU A 105 0.49 -17.22 11.74
CA LEU A 105 1.90 -16.96 11.62
C LEU A 105 2.70 -18.21 11.16
N ALA A 106 2.26 -18.91 10.11
CA ALA A 106 2.87 -20.15 9.62
C ALA A 106 3.77 -19.95 8.38
N ALA A 107 3.84 -18.73 7.84
CA ALA A 107 4.59 -18.43 6.62
C ALA A 107 5.83 -17.54 6.81
N LEU A 108 6.23 -17.24 8.06
CA LEU A 108 7.55 -16.69 8.38
C LEU A 108 8.60 -17.81 8.41
N ARG A 109 8.77 -18.53 7.30
CA ARG A 109 10.03 -19.24 7.05
C ARG A 109 10.98 -18.23 6.43
N ALA A 110 11.75 -17.58 7.29
CA ALA A 110 12.88 -16.76 6.88
C ALA A 110 13.93 -17.69 6.27
N GLU A 111 14.16 -17.61 4.96
CA GLU A 111 15.48 -17.89 4.41
C GLU A 111 16.35 -16.70 4.73
N THR A 112 17.01 -16.75 5.89
CA THR A 112 18.11 -15.85 6.21
C THR A 112 19.26 -16.15 5.27
N ALA A 113 19.41 -15.35 4.22
CA ALA A 113 20.67 -15.27 3.49
C ALA A 113 21.70 -14.55 4.39
N ALA A 114 22.34 -15.30 5.28
CA ALA A 114 23.52 -14.85 6.00
C ALA A 114 24.71 -14.83 5.02
N PRO A 115 25.47 -13.73 4.89
CA PRO A 115 26.81 -13.82 4.34
C PRO A 115 27.74 -14.47 5.39
N GLU A 116 28.41 -15.54 4.99
CA GLU A 116 29.50 -16.18 5.74
C GLU A 116 30.59 -15.13 6.03
N ALA A 117 30.75 -14.79 7.31
CA ALA A 117 31.95 -14.15 7.82
C ALA A 117 32.73 -15.23 8.58
N GLU A 118 34.00 -15.41 8.18
CA GLU A 118 34.90 -16.42 8.71
C GLU A 118 35.11 -16.34 10.24
N PRO A 119 35.34 -17.47 10.93
CA PRO A 119 35.63 -17.48 12.35
C PRO A 119 37.10 -17.13 12.58
N ALA A 120 37.36 -15.97 13.18
CA ALA A 120 38.64 -15.67 13.81
C ALA A 120 38.65 -16.19 15.25
N ASP A 121 39.78 -16.82 15.57
CA ASP A 121 40.08 -17.61 16.74
C ASP A 121 40.13 -16.83 18.08
N ALA A 122 39.80 -17.57 19.13
CA ALA A 122 40.31 -17.52 20.51
C ALA A 122 40.51 -16.19 21.30
N ASN A 123 39.74 -16.11 22.39
CA ASN A 123 40.23 -16.02 23.77
C ASN A 123 41.06 -14.78 24.19
N ALA A 124 40.39 -13.79 24.81
CA ALA A 124 41.04 -12.80 25.68
C ALA A 124 40.12 -12.45 26.89
N PRO A 125 40.67 -12.36 28.12
CA PRO A 125 39.88 -12.12 29.33
C PRO A 125 39.42 -10.67 29.48
N HIS A 126 38.32 -10.52 30.23
CA HIS A 126 37.74 -9.27 30.71
C HIS A 126 38.78 -8.24 31.18
N ALA A 127 38.89 -7.14 30.42
CA ALA A 127 39.44 -5.88 30.90
C ALA A 127 38.34 -4.81 30.83
N ILE A 128 38.03 -4.24 31.99
CA ILE A 128 37.22 -3.03 32.16
C ILE A 128 37.92 -1.90 31.39
N PRO A 129 37.27 -1.15 30.47
CA PRO A 129 37.92 -0.01 29.85
C PRO A 129 37.95 1.18 30.83
N PRO A 130 39.12 1.72 31.19
CA PRO A 130 39.21 3.03 31.81
C PRO A 130 39.13 4.12 30.74
N GLY A 131 38.36 5.17 31.02
CA GLY A 131 38.56 6.47 30.39
C GLY A 131 37.99 6.60 28.98
N ARG A 132 36.86 7.31 28.90
CA ARG A 132 36.38 7.98 27.69
C ARG A 132 37.47 8.94 27.20
N THR A 133 38.28 8.55 26.22
CA THR A 133 39.27 9.43 25.58
C THR A 133 38.54 10.51 24.78
N LEU A 134 38.46 11.70 25.34
CA LEU A 134 38.05 12.91 24.63
C LEU A 134 39.21 13.29 23.70
N HIS A 135 39.01 13.11 22.39
CA HIS A 135 39.93 13.68 21.40
C HIS A 135 39.59 15.15 21.22
N THR A 136 40.45 16.03 21.72
CA THR A 136 40.42 17.47 21.42
C THR A 136 40.97 17.67 20.01
N VAL A 137 40.15 18.24 19.14
CA VAL A 137 40.55 18.65 17.80
C VAL A 137 40.69 20.16 17.81
N THR A 138 41.89 20.67 17.58
CA THR A 138 42.16 22.10 17.46
C THR A 138 42.01 22.53 16.00
N LEU A 139 41.04 23.40 15.74
CA LEU A 139 40.86 24.10 14.46
C LEU A 139 40.97 25.60 14.77
N GLY A 140 42.21 26.12 14.77
CA GLY A 140 42.52 27.47 15.26
C GLY A 140 42.54 27.59 16.79
N ASP A 141 42.26 28.79 17.33
CA ASP A 141 42.29 29.12 18.77
C ASP A 141 41.05 28.63 19.56
N SER A 142 40.21 27.76 18.98
CA SER A 142 39.04 27.19 19.66
C SER A 142 39.18 25.68 19.78
N GLU A 143 39.14 25.19 21.03
CA GLU A 143 39.05 23.77 21.36
C GLU A 143 37.64 23.26 21.10
N TYR A 144 37.52 22.23 20.26
CA TYR A 144 36.27 21.51 20.05
C TYR A 144 36.41 20.07 20.57
N VAL A 145 35.43 19.64 21.34
CA VAL A 145 35.29 18.24 21.77
C VAL A 145 34.54 17.48 20.70
N ALA A 146 35.23 16.57 19.99
CA ALA A 146 34.57 15.65 19.08
C ALA A 146 33.80 14.61 19.89
N LEU A 147 32.47 14.73 19.92
CA LEU A 147 31.60 13.70 20.49
C LEU A 147 31.42 12.59 19.46
N ASP A 148 31.97 11.43 19.78
CA ASP A 148 31.76 10.20 19.01
C ASP A 148 30.30 9.75 19.19
N LEU A 149 29.43 10.11 18.26
CA LEU A 149 28.02 9.74 18.28
C LEU A 149 27.87 8.30 17.76
N PRO A 150 27.13 7.42 18.47
CA PRO A 150 26.84 6.09 17.94
C PRO A 150 26.06 6.19 16.63
N PRO A 151 26.28 5.28 15.66
CA PRO A 151 25.58 5.31 14.39
C PRO A 151 24.07 5.21 14.63
N VAL A 152 23.33 6.18 14.10
CA VAL A 152 21.87 6.23 14.21
C VAL A 152 21.29 5.01 13.49
N PRO A 153 20.46 4.19 14.16
CA PRO A 153 19.85 3.04 13.51
C PRO A 153 18.96 3.52 12.37
N LEU A 154 19.22 3.03 11.16
CA LEU A 154 18.43 3.37 9.99
C LEU A 154 17.00 2.84 10.17
N PRO A 155 15.97 3.62 9.83
CA PRO A 155 14.59 3.16 9.91
C PRO A 155 14.33 2.06 8.90
N TYR A 156 13.37 1.19 9.21
CA TYR A 156 12.86 0.23 8.24
C TYR A 156 11.98 0.92 7.20
N ALA A 157 12.08 0.46 5.96
CA ALA A 157 11.19 0.82 4.86
C ALA A 157 10.49 -0.44 4.35
N ALA A 158 9.20 -0.32 4.00
CA ALA A 158 8.45 -1.40 3.37
C ALA A 158 8.16 -1.07 1.91
N VAL A 159 8.43 -2.02 1.02
CA VAL A 159 8.13 -1.92 -0.41
C VAL A 159 7.05 -2.93 -0.76
N LEU A 160 5.96 -2.47 -1.35
CA LEU A 160 4.89 -3.35 -1.83
C LEU A 160 5.31 -3.98 -3.17
N VAL A 161 5.17 -5.30 -3.29
CA VAL A 161 5.47 -6.06 -4.50
C VAL A 161 4.16 -6.53 -5.13
N LEU A 162 3.90 -6.08 -6.36
CA LEU A 162 2.68 -6.41 -7.11
C LEU A 162 3.03 -7.24 -8.33
N TYR A 163 2.40 -8.39 -8.47
CA TYR A 163 2.47 -9.20 -9.69
C TYR A 163 1.28 -8.86 -10.58
N ARG A 164 1.53 -8.29 -11.76
CA ARG A 164 0.48 -7.86 -12.69
C ARG A 164 1.01 -7.77 -14.12
N GLN A 165 0.11 -7.81 -15.11
CA GLN A 165 0.51 -7.86 -16.51
C GLN A 165 0.83 -6.47 -17.07
N HIS A 166 0.06 -5.46 -16.68
CA HIS A 166 0.26 -4.06 -17.03
C HIS A 166 -0.39 -3.16 -15.97
N LYS A 167 -0.15 -1.84 -16.04
CA LYS A 167 -0.57 -0.83 -15.05
C LYS A 167 -2.08 -0.73 -14.78
N ASP A 168 -2.91 -1.26 -15.67
CA ASP A 168 -4.37 -1.27 -15.53
C ASP A 168 -4.94 -2.70 -15.38
N ALA A 169 -4.08 -3.72 -15.43
CA ALA A 169 -4.48 -5.11 -15.24
C ALA A 169 -4.88 -5.36 -13.78
N PRO A 170 -5.83 -6.27 -13.51
CA PRO A 170 -6.05 -6.80 -12.18
C PRO A 170 -4.74 -7.31 -11.56
N VAL A 171 -4.59 -7.10 -10.26
CA VAL A 171 -3.43 -7.62 -9.52
C VAL A 171 -3.58 -9.14 -9.42
N HIS A 172 -2.55 -9.87 -9.82
CA HIS A 172 -2.52 -11.33 -9.77
C HIS A 172 -2.10 -11.82 -8.37
N ALA A 173 -1.04 -11.24 -7.82
CA ALA A 173 -0.52 -11.58 -6.50
C ALA A 173 0.15 -10.37 -5.83
N ILE A 174 0.22 -10.40 -4.50
CA ILE A 174 0.78 -9.30 -3.67
C ILE A 174 1.69 -9.87 -2.62
N GLY A 175 2.89 -9.31 -2.48
CA GLY A 175 3.82 -9.54 -1.38
C GLY A 175 4.44 -8.22 -0.91
N ALA A 176 5.44 -8.29 -0.03
CA ALA A 176 6.15 -7.10 0.45
C ALA A 176 7.61 -7.41 0.81
N GLU A 177 8.47 -6.42 0.70
CA GLU A 177 9.88 -6.50 1.12
C GLU A 177 10.16 -5.45 2.18
N ILE A 178 10.94 -5.81 3.23
CA ILE A 178 11.37 -4.89 4.28
C ILE A 178 12.86 -4.66 4.16
N TRP A 179 13.25 -3.39 4.19
CA TRP A 179 14.61 -2.92 3.97
C TRP A 179 15.08 -2.06 5.13
N GLN A 180 16.37 -2.14 5.45
CA GLN A 180 17.06 -1.23 6.36
C GLN A 180 18.27 -0.65 5.63
N GLY A 181 18.14 0.61 5.18
CA GLY A 181 19.10 1.20 4.26
C GLY A 181 19.16 0.44 2.93
N LYS A 182 20.28 -0.22 2.64
CA LYS A 182 20.51 -0.99 1.40
C LYS A 182 20.32 -2.50 1.57
N VAL A 183 20.05 -2.96 2.79
CA VAL A 183 19.95 -4.39 3.09
C VAL A 183 18.49 -4.78 3.16
N LYS A 184 18.12 -5.84 2.43
CA LYS A 184 16.79 -6.46 2.54
C LYS A 184 16.79 -7.38 3.77
N VAL A 185 15.92 -7.08 4.72
CA VAL A 185 15.85 -7.76 6.03
C VAL A 185 14.74 -8.80 6.05
N LEU A 186 13.63 -8.57 5.32
CA LEU A 186 12.52 -9.52 5.23
C LEU A 186 11.89 -9.53 3.84
N ASN A 187 11.44 -10.70 3.41
CA ASN A 187 10.59 -10.88 2.24
C ASN A 187 9.30 -11.59 2.66
N ILE A 188 8.17 -10.90 2.57
CA ILE A 188 6.83 -11.46 2.78
C ILE A 188 6.41 -12.13 1.47
N GLN A 189 6.22 -13.45 1.55
CA GLN A 189 5.83 -14.24 0.39
C GLN A 189 4.50 -13.76 -0.19
N PRO A 190 4.39 -13.72 -1.52
CA PRO A 190 3.19 -13.22 -2.14
C PRO A 190 1.99 -14.15 -1.90
N ILE A 191 0.79 -13.61 -1.99
CA ILE A 191 -0.45 -14.39 -2.06
C ILE A 191 -1.16 -14.13 -3.38
N HIS A 192 -1.84 -15.15 -3.92
CA HIS A 192 -2.73 -14.95 -5.07
C HIS A 192 -3.93 -14.09 -4.67
N CYS A 193 -4.25 -13.11 -5.50
CA CYS A 193 -5.46 -12.28 -5.37
C CYS A 193 -6.62 -12.81 -6.20
N MET A 194 -6.47 -13.97 -6.85
CA MET A 194 -7.52 -14.52 -7.71
C MET A 194 -8.77 -14.83 -6.88
N GLY A 195 -9.91 -14.28 -7.31
CA GLY A 195 -11.18 -14.36 -6.58
C GLY A 195 -11.42 -13.21 -5.59
N MET A 196 -10.42 -12.39 -5.28
CA MET A 196 -10.58 -11.21 -4.44
C MET A 196 -11.05 -10.00 -5.27
N ARG A 197 -12.00 -9.24 -4.72
CA ARG A 197 -12.41 -7.93 -5.25
C ARG A 197 -11.41 -6.85 -4.82
N GLY A 198 -11.37 -5.72 -5.53
CA GLY A 198 -10.41 -4.64 -5.25
C GLY A 198 -10.45 -4.09 -3.82
N ASN A 199 -11.62 -4.10 -3.17
CA ASN A 199 -11.77 -3.72 -1.76
C ASN A 199 -11.17 -4.77 -0.82
N GLU A 200 -11.28 -6.06 -1.12
CA GLU A 200 -10.69 -7.14 -0.33
C GLU A 200 -9.17 -7.13 -0.44
N VAL A 201 -8.66 -6.85 -1.64
CA VAL A 201 -7.23 -6.63 -1.87
C VAL A 201 -6.71 -5.45 -1.06
N THR A 202 -7.44 -4.33 -1.07
CA THR A 202 -7.05 -3.14 -0.30
C THR A 202 -7.07 -3.42 1.21
N ALA A 203 -8.08 -4.13 1.70
CA ALA A 203 -8.18 -4.54 3.10
C ALA A 203 -7.00 -5.45 3.50
N TYR A 204 -6.61 -6.40 2.65
CA TYR A 204 -5.46 -7.26 2.89
C TYR A 204 -4.15 -6.46 3.00
N ILE A 205 -3.92 -5.50 2.10
CA ILE A 205 -2.74 -4.61 2.16
C ILE A 205 -2.73 -3.82 3.48
N GLN A 206 -3.88 -3.35 3.95
CA GLN A 206 -3.99 -2.64 5.22
C GLN A 206 -3.68 -3.54 6.42
N THR A 207 -4.17 -4.79 6.42
CA THR A 207 -3.83 -5.77 7.45
C THR A 207 -2.33 -6.06 7.47
N MET A 208 -1.72 -6.29 6.31
CA MET A 208 -0.27 -6.49 6.18
C MET A 208 0.51 -5.28 6.73
N LEU A 209 0.09 -4.05 6.41
CA LEU A 209 0.73 -2.85 6.93
C LEU A 209 0.60 -2.72 8.45
N ALA A 210 -0.55 -3.10 9.02
CA ALA A 210 -0.75 -3.09 10.46
C ALA A 210 0.20 -4.07 11.18
N GLU A 211 0.40 -5.26 10.62
CA GLU A 211 1.36 -6.24 11.14
C GLU A 211 2.80 -5.72 11.02
N LEU A 212 3.17 -5.18 9.84
CA LEU A 212 4.48 -4.57 9.64
C LEU A 212 4.75 -3.39 10.58
N HIS A 213 3.72 -2.62 10.90
CA HIS A 213 3.82 -1.54 11.87
C HIS A 213 4.14 -2.06 13.28
N GLN A 214 3.53 -3.16 13.69
CA GLN A 214 3.78 -3.75 15.02
C GLN A 214 5.24 -4.19 15.17
N HIS A 215 5.78 -4.88 14.16
CA HIS A 215 7.11 -5.49 14.19
C HIS A 215 8.26 -4.54 13.79
N PHE A 216 8.07 -3.73 12.74
CA PHE A 216 9.13 -2.92 12.15
C PHE A 216 8.91 -1.41 12.29
N LYS A 217 7.83 -0.99 12.96
CA LYS A 217 7.44 0.43 13.11
C LYS A 217 7.25 1.17 11.78
N VAL A 218 6.98 0.44 10.71
CA VAL A 218 6.68 1.01 9.39
C VAL A 218 5.22 1.49 9.37
N SER A 219 4.98 2.73 8.95
CA SER A 219 3.62 3.32 8.92
C SER A 219 2.99 3.38 7.54
N ARG A 220 3.78 3.17 6.48
CA ARG A 220 3.34 3.18 5.08
C ARG A 220 4.28 2.34 4.21
N PHE A 221 3.79 1.92 3.05
CA PHE A 221 4.68 1.47 1.99
C PHE A 221 5.34 2.68 1.30
N GLU A 222 6.51 2.47 0.71
CA GLU A 222 7.15 3.45 -0.14
C GLU A 222 6.30 3.77 -1.37
N ASP A 223 6.41 5.01 -1.86
CA ASP A 223 5.67 5.47 -3.04
C ASP A 223 6.11 4.72 -4.32
N VAL A 224 7.35 4.21 -4.29
CA VAL A 224 7.89 3.32 -5.32
C VAL A 224 7.49 1.89 -4.98
N ILE A 225 6.48 1.41 -5.70
CA ILE A 225 6.06 0.00 -5.68
C ILE A 225 6.86 -0.81 -6.70
N LYS A 226 7.12 -2.08 -6.38
CA LYS A 226 7.79 -3.02 -7.29
C LYS A 226 6.74 -3.79 -8.08
N GLU A 227 6.53 -3.42 -9.34
CA GLU A 227 5.65 -4.15 -10.25
C GLU A 227 6.46 -5.23 -10.98
N LEU A 228 6.04 -6.49 -10.84
CA LEU A 228 6.63 -7.65 -11.51
C LEU A 228 5.63 -8.27 -12.49
N PRO A 229 6.11 -8.83 -13.62
CA PRO A 229 5.26 -9.58 -14.52
C PRO A 229 4.59 -10.78 -13.85
N VAL A 230 3.40 -11.13 -14.32
CA VAL A 230 2.62 -12.25 -13.77
C VAL A 230 3.32 -13.61 -13.91
N HIS A 231 4.08 -13.82 -14.98
CA HIS A 231 4.81 -15.06 -15.20
C HIS A 231 5.93 -15.30 -14.17
N ASP A 232 6.39 -14.24 -13.51
CA ASP A 232 7.38 -14.30 -12.43
C ASP A 232 6.74 -14.62 -11.07
N CYS A 233 5.42 -14.88 -11.02
CA CYS A 233 4.75 -15.28 -9.77
C CYS A 233 5.41 -16.55 -9.20
N PRO A 234 5.97 -16.51 -7.98
CA PRO A 234 6.72 -17.64 -7.41
C PRO A 234 5.81 -18.73 -6.80
N LEU A 235 4.50 -18.51 -6.76
CA LEU A 235 3.57 -19.40 -6.08
C LEU A 235 3.29 -20.66 -6.89
N VAL A 236 3.24 -21.81 -6.19
CA VAL A 236 2.92 -23.12 -6.77
C VAL A 236 1.79 -23.75 -5.96
N PRO A 237 0.67 -24.18 -6.60
CA PRO A 237 0.34 -24.03 -8.02
C PRO A 237 -0.13 -22.60 -8.38
N CYS A 238 0.43 -22.03 -9.45
CA CYS A 238 -0.04 -20.75 -10.00
C CYS A 238 -1.12 -21.00 -11.07
N PRO A 239 -2.33 -20.41 -10.94
CA PRO A 239 -3.42 -20.64 -11.89
C PRO A 239 -3.12 -20.14 -13.30
N LEU A 240 -2.28 -19.10 -13.45
CA LEU A 240 -1.93 -18.54 -14.75
C LEU A 240 -0.79 -19.30 -15.44
N LYS A 241 0.01 -20.08 -14.69
CA LYS A 241 1.00 -21.00 -15.26
C LYS A 241 0.36 -22.32 -15.70
N ALA A 242 -0.62 -22.82 -14.94
CA ALA A 242 -1.33 -24.05 -15.26
C ALA A 242 -2.12 -23.97 -16.59
N ALA A 243 -2.68 -22.81 -16.92
CA ALA A 243 -3.44 -22.62 -18.17
C ALA A 243 -2.58 -22.64 -19.44
N ALA A 244 -1.24 -22.54 -19.33
CA ALA A 244 -0.33 -22.47 -20.47
C ALA A 244 0.26 -23.84 -20.90
N SER A 245 -0.09 -24.93 -20.20
CA SER A 245 0.30 -26.28 -20.61
C SER A 245 -0.82 -26.92 -21.44
N PRO A 246 -0.71 -27.03 -22.77
CA PRO A 246 -1.66 -27.82 -23.54
C PRO A 246 -1.49 -29.29 -23.14
N THR A 247 -2.55 -29.80 -22.49
CA THR A 247 -2.98 -31.21 -22.42
C THR A 247 -2.07 -32.22 -23.10
N ALA A 248 -1.36 -32.98 -22.26
CA ALA A 248 -0.85 -34.30 -22.61
C ALA A 248 -1.98 -35.11 -23.26
N SER A 249 -1.77 -35.45 -24.52
CA SER A 249 -2.68 -36.25 -25.33
C SER A 249 -2.71 -37.66 -24.75
N VAL A 250 -3.77 -37.99 -24.02
CA VAL A 250 -4.08 -39.37 -23.63
C VAL A 250 -4.41 -40.12 -24.93
N SER A 251 -3.42 -40.82 -25.48
CA SER A 251 -3.62 -41.79 -26.56
C SER A 251 -4.36 -43.00 -25.98
N VAL A 252 -5.65 -43.06 -26.23
CA VAL A 252 -6.43 -44.29 -26.07
C VAL A 252 -6.09 -45.18 -27.28
N GLN A 253 -5.38 -46.28 -27.05
CA GLN A 253 -5.24 -47.34 -28.06
C GLN A 253 -6.51 -48.19 -28.08
N PRO A 254 -7.10 -48.46 -29.26
CA PRO A 254 -8.18 -49.42 -29.39
C PRO A 254 -7.63 -50.85 -29.39
N THR A 255 -8.31 -51.73 -28.65
CA THR A 255 -8.17 -53.19 -28.62
C THR A 255 -8.83 -53.85 -29.81
#